data_AF-A0A2U1AT03-F1
#
_entry.id   AF-A0A2U1AT03-F1
#
_cell.length_a   1.000
_cell.length_b   1.000
_cell.length_c   1.000
_cell.angle_alpha   90.00
_cell.angle_beta   90.00
_cell.angle_gamma   90.00
#
_symmetry.space_group_name_H-M   'P 1'
#
loop_
_entity.id
_entity.type
_entity.pdbx_description
1 polymer ?
#
loop_
_entity_poly.entity_id
_entity_poly.type
_entity_poly.pdbx_seq_one_letter_code
_entity_poly.pdbx_strand_id
1 'polypeptide(L)'
;MHQENAAEFGFLPGAAPGKNVRALQEALDRTGTVRVTTPGVYDLDGTVLIGSDTALECGAGVYFRRAGSFCHLLLNKGALRRSYDHGIRISGLKVICNGNDVHYTAEIPGLCSHISFFYVKDLVIRDFECLDLEKRGFCIQVCTFENILLENLHIEGFKDGVHLGPGRRFAIRHGVFRTYDDPIALNAYDYSNSNPQFGWIEDGVIEDCYDLDQPATTGFFCRLLSGAWREWFAGMKVRNSDLVAHGGRLYSVKGEPDFTEYTSLNPPEHEDGIVAADGIPWRFVQQDGRRDASIRNVHFRDIFLRKRRELAFCMLLEFNQYARSVYPGVKAPAVENITLENISVEAGVEWLLESNTPCGNIRILNSRLPARAVRLSESREGEPDGKRTSVLISGCDFPASGGTLLACSRNRRAALQVAASMPEENSAVFELSETVDLKSCDIPVRRTPAGMIERV
;
A
#
# COMPACT_ATOMS: atom_id res chain seq x y z
N MET A 1 30.08 -14.59 -9.35
CA MET A 1 29.09 -13.81 -10.12
C MET A 1 29.81 -13.18 -11.29
N HIS A 2 29.33 -13.42 -12.51
CA HIS A 2 29.80 -12.70 -13.68
C HIS A 2 29.29 -11.25 -13.61
N GLN A 3 30.10 -10.31 -14.11
CA GLN A 3 29.78 -8.89 -14.18
C GLN A 3 29.79 -8.47 -15.64
N GLU A 4 28.69 -7.87 -16.08
CA GLU A 4 28.47 -7.45 -17.46
C GLU A 4 28.24 -5.94 -17.48
N ASN A 5 28.71 -5.25 -18.51
CA ASN A 5 28.35 -3.86 -18.76
C ASN A 5 27.28 -3.80 -19.85
N ALA A 6 26.12 -3.22 -19.56
CA ALA A 6 25.01 -3.12 -20.52
C ALA A 6 25.42 -2.41 -21.83
N ALA A 7 26.44 -1.54 -21.80
CA ALA A 7 26.98 -0.89 -22.98
C ALA A 7 27.56 -1.88 -24.01
N GLU A 8 28.07 -3.03 -23.57
CA GLU A 8 28.61 -4.09 -24.46
C GLU A 8 27.52 -4.74 -25.32
N PHE A 9 26.26 -4.68 -24.85
CA PHE A 9 25.07 -5.13 -25.57
C PHE A 9 24.43 -4.01 -26.40
N GLY A 10 25.01 -2.80 -26.37
CA GLY A 10 24.51 -1.64 -27.09
C GLY A 10 23.41 -0.85 -26.36
N PHE A 11 23.27 -1.02 -25.04
CA PHE A 11 22.43 -0.16 -24.21
C PHE A 11 23.20 1.15 -23.97
N LEU A 12 22.79 2.21 -24.66
CA LEU A 12 23.53 3.47 -24.73
C LEU A 12 22.59 4.68 -24.63
N PRO A 13 23.04 5.81 -24.04
CA PRO A 13 22.28 7.05 -24.06
C PRO A 13 22.00 7.51 -25.50
N GLY A 14 20.79 8.00 -25.76
CA GLY A 14 20.38 8.50 -27.08
C GLY A 14 20.23 7.44 -28.17
N ALA A 15 20.44 6.15 -27.87
CA ALA A 15 20.05 5.08 -28.78
C ALA A 15 18.52 5.04 -28.95
N ALA A 16 18.06 4.51 -30.09
CA ALA A 16 16.64 4.34 -30.35
C ALA A 16 15.97 3.52 -29.22
N PRO A 17 14.77 3.89 -28.73
CA PRO A 17 14.19 3.28 -27.53
C PRO A 17 14.09 1.75 -27.59
N GLY A 18 13.54 1.18 -28.67
CA GLY A 18 13.47 -0.27 -28.84
C GLY A 18 14.82 -0.97 -28.98
N LYS A 19 15.90 -0.26 -29.36
CA LYS A 19 17.26 -0.82 -29.31
C LYS A 19 17.73 -0.93 -27.86
N ASN A 20 17.46 0.09 -27.05
CA ASN A 20 17.80 0.07 -25.62
C ASN A 20 17.03 -1.02 -24.87
N VAL A 21 15.74 -1.20 -25.15
CA VAL A 21 14.95 -2.30 -24.56
C VAL A 21 15.59 -3.66 -24.87
N ARG A 22 15.90 -3.94 -26.15
CA ARG A 22 16.54 -5.21 -26.54
C ARG A 22 17.92 -5.40 -25.92
N ALA A 23 18.75 -4.36 -25.92
CA ALA A 23 20.11 -4.43 -25.39
C ALA A 23 20.12 -4.66 -23.87
N LEU A 24 19.27 -3.96 -23.12
CA LEU A 24 19.18 -4.17 -21.67
C LEU A 24 18.58 -5.54 -21.35
N GLN A 25 17.60 -6.00 -22.13
CA GLN A 25 17.05 -7.35 -21.99
C GLN A 25 18.14 -8.41 -22.20
N GLU A 26 18.95 -8.28 -23.25
CA GLU A 26 20.04 -9.22 -23.54
C GLU A 26 21.07 -9.26 -22.40
N ALA A 27 21.42 -8.10 -21.84
CA ALA A 27 22.31 -8.01 -20.69
C ALA A 27 21.72 -8.70 -19.45
N LEU A 28 20.45 -8.42 -19.11
CA LEU A 28 19.77 -9.02 -17.95
C LEU A 28 19.51 -10.52 -18.11
N ASP A 29 19.41 -11.02 -19.35
CA ASP A 29 19.30 -12.44 -19.65
C ASP A 29 20.57 -13.22 -19.28
N ARG A 30 21.72 -12.55 -19.11
CA ARG A 30 22.97 -13.17 -18.65
C ARG A 30 23.00 -13.46 -17.15
N THR A 31 22.06 -12.92 -16.37
CA THR A 31 22.04 -12.99 -14.89
C THR A 31 23.31 -12.40 -14.26
N GLY A 32 23.52 -12.57 -12.95
CA GLY A 32 24.68 -11.97 -12.27
C GLY A 32 24.53 -10.46 -12.14
N THR A 33 25.62 -9.70 -12.23
CA THR A 33 25.57 -8.25 -12.06
C THR A 33 25.64 -7.54 -13.42
N VAL A 34 24.58 -6.85 -13.80
CA VAL A 34 24.53 -5.97 -14.97
C VAL A 34 24.72 -4.54 -14.52
N ARG A 35 25.79 -3.89 -15.01
CA ARG A 35 26.12 -2.51 -14.70
C ARG A 35 25.76 -1.59 -15.85
N VAL A 36 25.19 -0.43 -15.53
CA VAL A 36 25.01 0.69 -16.46
C VAL A 36 25.89 1.82 -15.97
N THR A 37 27.06 1.99 -16.57
CA THR A 37 28.08 2.93 -16.05
C THR A 37 28.18 4.23 -16.83
N THR A 38 27.70 4.26 -18.07
CA THR A 38 27.79 5.45 -18.93
C THR A 38 26.69 6.44 -18.53
N PRO A 39 27.01 7.65 -18.05
CA PRO A 39 25.99 8.63 -17.69
C PRO A 39 25.16 9.05 -18.91
N GLY A 40 23.88 9.33 -18.70
CA GLY A 40 22.98 9.81 -19.72
C GLY A 40 21.55 9.31 -19.56
N VAL A 41 20.70 9.74 -20.49
CA VAL A 41 19.28 9.35 -20.55
C VAL A 41 19.11 8.22 -21.55
N TYR A 42 18.58 7.10 -21.06
CA TYR A 42 18.29 5.89 -21.82
C TYR A 42 16.79 5.84 -22.05
N ASP A 43 16.37 6.09 -23.28
CA ASP A 43 14.97 5.97 -23.65
C ASP A 43 14.57 4.49 -23.78
N LEU A 44 13.40 4.13 -23.23
CA LEU A 44 12.79 2.80 -23.36
C LEU A 44 11.33 2.94 -23.79
N ASP A 45 10.93 2.18 -24.81
CA ASP A 45 9.56 2.11 -25.35
C ASP A 45 8.84 0.79 -25.04
N GLY A 46 9.41 -0.01 -24.13
CA GLY A 46 8.86 -1.31 -23.74
C GLY A 46 9.39 -1.81 -22.40
N THR A 47 8.73 -2.85 -21.90
CA THR A 47 9.08 -3.51 -20.64
C THR A 47 10.37 -4.29 -20.77
N VAL A 48 11.24 -4.18 -19.77
CA VAL A 48 12.41 -5.04 -19.60
C VAL A 48 12.18 -6.01 -18.45
N LEU A 49 12.63 -7.26 -18.62
CA LEU A 49 12.42 -8.35 -17.67
C LEU A 49 13.72 -8.72 -16.93
N ILE A 50 13.66 -8.74 -15.60
CA ILE A 50 14.75 -9.18 -14.71
C ILE A 50 14.44 -10.54 -14.08
N GLY A 51 15.39 -11.48 -14.12
CA GLY A 51 15.20 -12.82 -13.55
C GLY A 51 15.86 -12.99 -12.18
N SER A 52 15.71 -14.18 -11.61
CA SER A 52 16.43 -14.60 -10.40
C SER A 52 17.94 -14.37 -10.47
N ASP A 53 18.56 -14.21 -9.30
CA ASP A 53 20.02 -14.09 -9.11
C ASP A 53 20.67 -13.00 -9.98
N THR A 54 19.91 -11.92 -10.23
CA THR A 54 20.33 -10.81 -11.10
C THR A 54 20.34 -9.50 -10.34
N ALA A 55 21.41 -8.73 -10.51
CA ALA A 55 21.57 -7.39 -9.98
C ALA A 55 21.64 -6.37 -11.13
N LEU A 56 20.88 -5.29 -11.06
CA LEU A 56 20.99 -4.12 -11.93
C LEU A 56 21.60 -2.96 -11.14
N GLU A 57 22.78 -2.50 -11.54
CA GLU A 57 23.51 -1.42 -10.87
C GLU A 57 23.68 -0.23 -11.82
N CYS A 58 22.97 0.85 -11.54
CA CYS A 58 23.03 2.10 -12.31
C CYS A 58 24.02 3.07 -11.67
N GLY A 59 24.99 3.53 -12.46
CA GLY A 59 25.98 4.52 -12.04
C GLY A 59 25.38 5.92 -11.90
N ALA A 60 26.18 6.82 -11.32
CA ALA A 60 25.79 8.22 -11.19
C ALA A 60 25.44 8.86 -12.54
N GLY A 61 24.34 9.60 -12.59
CA GLY A 61 23.88 10.29 -13.81
C GLY A 61 23.24 9.38 -14.87
N VAL A 62 22.89 8.14 -14.53
CA VAL A 62 22.10 7.24 -15.38
C VAL A 62 20.60 7.43 -15.11
N TYR A 63 19.83 7.66 -16.17
CA TYR A 63 18.38 7.86 -16.09
C TYR A 63 17.67 6.99 -17.11
N PHE A 64 16.67 6.23 -16.67
CA PHE A 64 15.80 5.43 -17.53
C PHE A 64 14.55 6.25 -17.80
N ARG A 65 14.36 6.68 -19.05
CA ARG A 65 13.24 7.54 -19.44
C ARG A 65 12.24 6.78 -20.28
N ARG A 66 10.96 6.96 -19.96
CA ARG A 66 9.87 6.41 -20.76
C ARG A 66 9.75 7.18 -22.07
N ALA A 67 9.74 6.44 -23.17
CA ALA A 67 9.58 6.93 -24.54
C ALA A 67 8.38 6.27 -25.25
N GLY A 68 7.33 5.96 -24.48
CA GLY A 68 6.10 5.36 -24.98
C GLY A 68 5.13 5.00 -23.84
N SER A 69 3.91 4.61 -24.21
CA SER A 69 2.91 4.13 -23.26
C SER A 69 2.86 2.61 -23.24
N PHE A 70 3.29 2.03 -22.12
CA PHE A 70 3.29 0.61 -21.82
C PHE A 70 3.13 0.43 -20.30
N CYS A 71 2.92 -0.78 -19.77
CA CYS A 71 2.59 -0.90 -18.35
C CYS A 71 3.80 -0.72 -17.43
N HIS A 72 4.88 -1.48 -17.65
CA HIS A 72 6.02 -1.55 -16.73
C HIS A 72 7.32 -1.17 -17.42
N LEU A 73 8.15 -0.34 -16.80
CA LEU A 73 9.54 -0.16 -17.23
C LEU A 73 10.35 -1.42 -16.92
N LEU A 74 10.19 -1.94 -15.71
CA LEU A 74 10.84 -3.15 -15.24
C LEU A 74 9.83 -4.09 -14.59
N LEU A 75 9.92 -5.38 -14.93
CA LEU A 75 9.10 -6.45 -14.36
C LEU A 75 9.98 -7.69 -14.10
N ASN A 76 9.72 -8.48 -13.06
CA ASN A 76 10.43 -9.75 -12.93
C ASN A 76 9.88 -10.84 -13.87
N LYS A 77 10.75 -11.70 -14.41
CA LYS A 77 10.39 -12.74 -15.40
C LYS A 77 9.29 -13.69 -14.90
N GLY A 78 9.32 -14.04 -13.63
CA GLY A 78 8.41 -14.95 -12.97
C GLY A 78 7.00 -14.42 -12.82
N ALA A 79 6.81 -13.10 -12.85
CA ALA A 79 5.49 -12.46 -12.77
C ALA A 79 4.53 -12.97 -13.85
N LEU A 80 5.00 -13.08 -15.09
CA LEU A 80 4.22 -13.53 -16.25
C LEU A 80 3.76 -14.99 -16.16
N ARG A 81 4.42 -15.78 -15.31
CA ARG A 81 4.16 -17.22 -15.15
C ARG A 81 3.65 -17.55 -13.75
N ARG A 82 3.48 -16.55 -12.88
CA ARG A 82 3.12 -16.71 -11.46
C ARG A 82 4.10 -17.65 -10.73
N SER A 83 5.38 -17.53 -11.04
CA SER A 83 6.47 -18.31 -10.47
C SER A 83 7.45 -17.41 -9.73
N TYR A 84 7.97 -17.86 -8.58
CA TYR A 84 8.88 -17.03 -7.80
C TYR A 84 10.20 -16.78 -8.53
N ASP A 85 10.60 -15.51 -8.60
CA ASP A 85 12.00 -15.14 -8.76
C ASP A 85 12.65 -14.86 -7.40
N HIS A 86 13.96 -15.08 -7.30
CA HIS A 86 14.71 -14.96 -6.06
C HIS A 86 15.95 -14.07 -6.21
N GLY A 87 16.31 -13.33 -5.16
CA GLY A 87 17.61 -12.68 -5.05
C GLY A 87 17.86 -11.53 -6.04
N ILE A 88 16.79 -10.87 -6.49
CA ILE A 88 16.86 -9.70 -7.38
C ILE A 88 17.37 -8.49 -6.61
N ARG A 89 18.34 -7.76 -7.19
CA ARG A 89 18.90 -6.54 -6.60
C ARG A 89 18.89 -5.39 -7.60
N ILE A 90 18.51 -4.19 -7.15
CA ILE A 90 18.54 -2.97 -7.96
C ILE A 90 19.20 -1.88 -7.12
N SER A 91 20.12 -1.13 -7.72
CA SER A 91 20.75 0.02 -7.07
C SER A 91 20.95 1.19 -8.04
N GLY A 92 20.70 2.41 -7.55
CA GLY A 92 20.97 3.65 -8.28
C GLY A 92 20.02 3.94 -9.44
N LEU A 93 18.89 3.21 -9.53
CA LEU A 93 17.96 3.36 -10.65
C LEU A 93 17.16 4.66 -10.54
N LYS A 94 17.31 5.54 -11.54
CA LYS A 94 16.53 6.77 -11.66
C LYS A 94 15.57 6.66 -12.84
N VAL A 95 14.28 6.91 -12.59
CA VAL A 95 13.22 6.83 -13.60
C VAL A 95 12.70 8.23 -13.92
N ILE A 96 12.52 8.50 -15.21
CA ILE A 96 11.85 9.70 -15.73
C ILE A 96 10.60 9.25 -16.47
N CYS A 97 9.42 9.63 -15.97
CA CYS A 97 8.14 9.29 -16.57
C CYS A 97 7.88 10.07 -17.86
N ASN A 98 8.37 11.32 -17.96
CA ASN A 98 8.39 12.11 -19.19
C ASN A 98 7.00 12.28 -19.82
N GLY A 99 5.97 12.54 -19.01
CA GLY A 99 4.59 12.65 -19.49
C GLY A 99 3.95 11.33 -19.92
N ASN A 100 4.63 10.19 -19.77
CA ASN A 100 4.15 8.87 -20.15
C ASN A 100 3.75 8.05 -18.93
N ASP A 101 2.45 7.91 -18.73
CA ASP A 101 1.88 7.08 -17.67
C ASP A 101 1.81 5.59 -18.05
N VAL A 102 1.39 4.76 -17.12
CA VAL A 102 1.12 3.33 -17.34
C VAL A 102 -0.13 3.14 -18.21
N HIS A 103 -0.09 2.11 -19.06
CA HIS A 103 -1.23 1.70 -19.86
C HIS A 103 -2.12 0.72 -19.06
N TYR A 104 -3.44 0.91 -19.06
CA TYR A 104 -4.39 0.12 -18.26
C TYR A 104 -4.54 -1.34 -18.72
N THR A 105 -4.12 -1.67 -19.94
CA THR A 105 -4.04 -3.06 -20.40
C THR A 105 -2.71 -3.67 -19.96
N ALA A 106 -2.59 -3.93 -18.66
CA ALA A 106 -1.47 -4.69 -18.13
C ALA A 106 -1.56 -6.14 -18.61
N GLU A 107 -0.41 -6.76 -18.91
CA GLU A 107 -0.33 -8.20 -19.16
C GLU A 107 -0.79 -9.02 -17.94
N ILE A 108 -0.65 -8.43 -16.74
CA ILE A 108 -1.08 -9.01 -15.47
C ILE A 108 -2.19 -8.10 -14.88
N PRO A 109 -3.46 -8.51 -14.96
CA PRO A 109 -4.57 -7.70 -14.46
C PRO A 109 -4.40 -7.30 -12.99
N GLY A 110 -4.30 -6.00 -12.72
CA GLY A 110 -4.13 -5.45 -11.37
C GLY A 110 -2.70 -5.11 -10.97
N LEU A 111 -1.71 -5.45 -11.81
CA LEU A 111 -0.34 -4.97 -11.66
C LEU A 111 -0.17 -3.74 -12.56
N CYS A 112 -0.02 -2.55 -11.98
CA CYS A 112 -0.13 -1.27 -12.68
C CYS A 112 0.88 -0.26 -12.10
N SER A 113 2.17 -0.48 -12.37
CA SER A 113 3.24 0.37 -11.84
C SER A 113 4.42 0.51 -12.80
N HIS A 114 5.25 1.54 -12.60
CA HIS A 114 6.46 1.74 -13.38
C HIS A 114 7.50 0.64 -13.13
N ILE A 115 7.69 0.24 -11.88
CA ILE A 115 8.60 -0.84 -11.49
C ILE A 115 7.80 -1.88 -10.69
N SER A 116 7.57 -3.04 -11.29
CA SER A 116 6.68 -4.06 -10.74
C SER A 116 7.42 -5.33 -10.38
N PHE A 117 7.04 -5.94 -9.25
CA PHE A 117 7.45 -7.27 -8.86
C PHE A 117 6.25 -8.10 -8.42
N PHE A 118 6.13 -9.31 -8.97
CA PHE A 118 5.06 -10.24 -8.64
C PHE A 118 5.62 -11.66 -8.54
N TYR A 119 5.30 -12.35 -7.45
CA TYR A 119 5.96 -13.61 -7.06
C TYR A 119 7.48 -13.41 -6.95
N VAL A 120 7.92 -12.75 -5.87
CA VAL A 120 9.35 -12.46 -5.66
C VAL A 120 9.78 -12.80 -4.24
N LYS A 121 10.99 -13.32 -4.09
CA LYS A 121 11.66 -13.45 -2.79
C LYS A 121 13.02 -12.80 -2.78
N ASP A 122 13.40 -12.27 -1.63
CA ASP A 122 14.73 -11.68 -1.41
C ASP A 122 15.02 -10.54 -2.40
N LEU A 123 14.06 -9.63 -2.57
CA LEU A 123 14.16 -8.44 -3.41
C LEU A 123 14.85 -7.30 -2.64
N VAL A 124 15.81 -6.65 -3.27
CA VAL A 124 16.45 -5.44 -2.74
C VAL A 124 16.41 -4.34 -3.78
N ILE A 125 15.89 -3.17 -3.42
CA ILE A 125 15.96 -1.94 -4.20
C ILE A 125 16.61 -0.86 -3.34
N ARG A 126 17.69 -0.26 -3.83
CA ARG A 126 18.43 0.83 -3.18
C ARG A 126 18.59 2.03 -4.08
N ASP A 127 18.64 3.21 -3.47
CA ASP A 127 19.03 4.46 -4.12
C ASP A 127 18.17 4.73 -5.37
N PHE A 128 16.84 4.62 -5.20
CA PHE A 128 15.87 4.74 -6.28
C PHE A 128 15.28 6.14 -6.32
N GLU A 129 15.12 6.70 -7.52
CA GLU A 129 14.59 8.06 -7.72
C GLU A 129 13.54 8.09 -8.84
N CYS A 130 12.41 8.75 -8.58
CA CYS A 130 11.41 9.11 -9.59
C CYS A 130 10.72 10.41 -9.18
N LEU A 131 10.99 11.50 -9.88
CA LEU A 131 10.59 12.86 -9.45
C LEU A 131 9.40 13.44 -10.24
N ASP A 132 8.91 12.70 -11.24
CA ASP A 132 7.84 13.10 -12.14
C ASP A 132 6.76 12.02 -12.26
N LEU A 133 6.45 11.33 -11.15
CA LEU A 133 5.44 10.28 -11.13
C LEU A 133 4.08 10.80 -11.62
N GLU A 134 3.51 10.10 -12.61
CA GLU A 134 2.24 10.48 -13.24
C GLU A 134 1.03 10.07 -12.39
N LYS A 135 -0.19 10.20 -12.93
CA LYS A 135 -1.44 10.15 -12.15
C LYS A 135 -2.04 8.75 -11.99
N ARG A 136 -1.66 7.78 -12.82
CA ARG A 136 -2.34 6.48 -12.89
C ARG A 136 -1.52 5.36 -12.28
N GLY A 137 -0.26 5.23 -12.69
CA GLY A 137 0.60 4.14 -12.24
C GLY A 137 1.25 4.38 -10.90
N PHE A 138 1.35 3.35 -10.08
CA PHE A 138 2.18 3.38 -8.89
C PHE A 138 3.66 3.49 -9.30
N CYS A 139 4.52 4.05 -8.46
CA CYS A 139 5.94 4.10 -8.78
C CYS A 139 6.56 2.69 -8.67
N ILE A 140 6.45 2.08 -7.49
CA ILE A 140 6.90 0.71 -7.21
C ILE A 140 5.70 -0.10 -6.73
N GLN A 141 5.41 -1.23 -7.39
CA GLN A 141 4.42 -2.19 -6.90
C GLN A 141 5.03 -3.55 -6.66
N VAL A 142 4.83 -4.11 -5.47
CA VAL A 142 5.30 -5.47 -5.13
C VAL A 142 4.15 -6.27 -4.56
N CYS A 143 3.85 -7.43 -5.16
CA CYS A 143 2.75 -8.30 -4.74
C CYS A 143 3.20 -9.77 -4.67
N THR A 144 2.68 -10.52 -3.72
CA THR A 144 3.03 -11.93 -3.48
C THR A 144 4.53 -12.08 -3.26
N PHE A 145 4.99 -11.49 -2.16
CA PHE A 145 6.41 -11.37 -1.86
C PHE A 145 6.81 -11.99 -0.53
N GLU A 146 8.10 -12.26 -0.39
CA GLU A 146 8.71 -12.66 0.86
C GLU A 146 10.13 -12.08 0.97
N ASN A 147 10.49 -11.44 2.08
CA ASN A 147 11.80 -10.80 2.26
C ASN A 147 12.07 -9.70 1.22
N ILE A 148 11.55 -8.49 1.45
CA ILE A 148 11.89 -7.34 0.59
C ILE A 148 12.51 -6.20 1.38
N LEU A 149 13.45 -5.51 0.75
CA LEU A 149 14.06 -4.28 1.25
C LEU A 149 13.98 -3.20 0.18
N LEU A 150 13.30 -2.10 0.50
CA LEU A 150 13.27 -0.88 -0.30
C LEU A 150 13.92 0.22 0.53
N GLU A 151 15.04 0.77 0.08
CA GLU A 151 15.89 1.62 0.92
C GLU A 151 16.43 2.82 0.13
N ASN A 152 16.43 4.00 0.75
CA ASN A 152 16.86 5.26 0.12
C ASN A 152 16.04 5.57 -1.15
N LEU A 153 14.74 5.76 -0.97
CA LEU A 153 13.80 6.09 -2.06
C LEU A 153 13.56 7.60 -2.10
N HIS A 154 13.58 8.21 -3.27
CA HIS A 154 13.11 9.59 -3.48
C HIS A 154 12.04 9.62 -4.56
N ILE A 155 10.78 9.77 -4.14
CA ILE A 155 9.63 9.68 -5.05
C ILE A 155 8.76 10.93 -4.94
N GLU A 156 8.53 11.60 -6.07
CA GLU A 156 7.66 12.76 -6.18
C GLU A 156 6.66 12.63 -7.35
N GLY A 157 5.44 13.13 -7.16
CA GLY A 157 4.44 13.22 -8.23
C GLY A 157 3.00 12.98 -7.76
N PHE A 158 2.20 12.33 -8.61
CA PHE A 158 0.74 12.34 -8.46
C PHE A 158 0.10 11.02 -8.00
N LYS A 159 0.88 9.96 -7.83
CA LYS A 159 0.36 8.63 -7.47
C LYS A 159 1.15 7.99 -6.34
N ASP A 160 0.77 6.77 -5.96
CA ASP A 160 1.35 6.08 -4.82
C ASP A 160 2.84 5.79 -5.06
N GLY A 161 3.66 6.04 -4.05
CA GLY A 161 5.10 5.79 -4.12
C GLY A 161 5.41 4.30 -4.11
N VAL A 162 5.08 3.65 -2.99
CA VAL A 162 5.22 2.19 -2.83
C VAL A 162 3.86 1.56 -2.60
N HIS A 163 3.49 0.61 -3.44
CA HIS A 163 2.22 -0.10 -3.36
C HIS A 163 2.45 -1.59 -3.12
N LEU A 164 2.17 -2.06 -1.90
CA LEU A 164 2.34 -3.46 -1.53
C LEU A 164 1.00 -4.20 -1.57
N GLY A 165 0.98 -5.31 -2.31
CA GLY A 165 -0.03 -6.36 -2.17
C GLY A 165 0.37 -7.38 -1.08
N PRO A 166 -0.26 -8.58 -1.03
CA PRO A 166 0.05 -9.62 -0.05
C PRO A 166 1.53 -10.00 -0.02
N GLY A 167 2.05 -10.30 1.17
CA GLY A 167 3.44 -10.71 1.35
C GLY A 167 3.89 -10.60 2.80
N ARG A 168 5.13 -11.03 3.08
CA ARG A 168 5.66 -11.00 4.46
C ARG A 168 7.14 -10.64 4.54
N ARG A 169 7.54 -10.13 5.70
CA ARG A 169 8.93 -9.77 6.03
C ARG A 169 9.46 -8.70 5.09
N PHE A 170 9.11 -7.46 5.37
CA PHE A 170 9.49 -6.32 4.54
C PHE A 170 10.09 -5.17 5.34
N ALA A 171 10.92 -4.39 4.65
CA ALA A 171 11.50 -3.16 5.15
C ALA A 171 11.38 -2.05 4.08
N ILE A 172 10.84 -0.90 4.44
CA ILE A 172 10.91 0.34 3.64
C ILE A 172 11.63 1.38 4.50
N ARG A 173 12.77 1.90 4.04
CA ARG A 173 13.66 2.71 4.89
C ARG A 173 14.25 3.92 4.17
N HIS A 174 14.52 4.99 4.91
CA HIS A 174 15.23 6.18 4.41
C HIS A 174 14.49 6.80 3.20
N GLY A 175 13.16 6.83 3.27
CA GLY A 175 12.32 7.29 2.15
C GLY A 175 12.03 8.78 2.21
N VAL A 176 12.06 9.46 1.06
CA VAL A 176 11.65 10.86 0.89
C VAL A 176 10.54 10.91 -0.15
N PHE A 177 9.35 11.35 0.28
CA PHE A 177 8.14 11.30 -0.54
C PHE A 177 7.50 12.68 -0.67
N ARG A 178 7.12 13.05 -1.89
CA ARG A 178 6.21 14.16 -2.19
C ARG A 178 5.18 13.69 -3.22
N THR A 179 4.22 12.89 -2.76
CA THR A 179 3.15 12.29 -3.60
C THR A 179 1.79 12.94 -3.37
N TYR A 180 0.92 12.96 -4.39
CA TYR A 180 -0.48 13.43 -4.25
C TYR A 180 -1.38 12.37 -3.60
N ASP A 181 -1.10 11.11 -3.90
CA ASP A 181 -1.72 9.93 -3.28
C ASP A 181 -0.79 9.40 -2.17
N ASP A 182 -1.01 8.16 -1.74
CA ASP A 182 -0.29 7.58 -0.60
C ASP A 182 1.23 7.39 -0.89
N PRO A 183 2.17 7.95 -0.10
CA PRO A 183 3.59 7.58 -0.17
C PRO A 183 3.79 6.07 -0.10
N ILE A 184 3.05 5.40 0.79
CA ILE A 184 3.10 3.96 1.01
C ILE A 184 1.66 3.43 1.14
N ALA A 185 1.31 2.39 0.39
CA ALA A 185 0.04 1.68 0.49
C ALA A 185 0.29 0.20 0.83
N LEU A 186 -0.34 -0.29 1.89
CA LEU A 186 -0.35 -1.69 2.33
C LEU A 186 -1.72 -2.29 2.04
N ASN A 187 -1.92 -2.73 0.80
CA ASN A 187 -3.23 -3.11 0.28
C ASN A 187 -3.38 -4.64 0.24
N ALA A 188 -3.69 -5.24 1.40
CA ALA A 188 -3.98 -6.67 1.52
C ALA A 188 -5.24 -7.06 0.70
N TYR A 189 -6.26 -6.19 0.75
CA TYR A 189 -7.35 -6.07 -0.22
C TYR A 189 -7.13 -4.84 -1.11
N ASP A 190 -7.78 -4.77 -2.28
CA ASP A 190 -7.73 -3.59 -3.15
C ASP A 190 -8.85 -3.57 -4.21
N TYR A 191 -8.90 -2.49 -4.98
CA TYR A 191 -9.70 -2.34 -6.18
C TYR A 191 -9.35 -3.38 -7.26
N SER A 192 -10.33 -3.69 -8.11
CA SER A 192 -10.22 -4.70 -9.17
C SER A 192 -9.09 -4.47 -10.19
N ASN A 193 -8.48 -3.28 -10.23
CA ASN A 193 -7.35 -2.90 -11.08
C ASN A 193 -6.06 -2.53 -10.32
N SER A 194 -6.02 -2.64 -9.00
CA SER A 194 -4.92 -2.12 -8.19
C SER A 194 -4.06 -3.19 -7.53
N ASN A 195 -4.53 -4.45 -7.47
CA ASN A 195 -3.69 -5.59 -7.12
C ASN A 195 -3.99 -6.84 -7.96
N PRO A 196 -2.95 -7.64 -8.29
CA PRO A 196 -3.11 -8.89 -9.02
C PRO A 196 -3.49 -10.07 -8.10
N GLN A 197 -3.20 -9.99 -6.78
CA GLN A 197 -3.58 -10.97 -5.76
C GLN A 197 -3.95 -10.31 -4.44
N PHE A 198 -4.69 -11.04 -3.61
CA PHE A 198 -5.16 -10.59 -2.31
C PHE A 198 -4.75 -11.56 -1.20
N GLY A 199 -4.54 -11.02 -0.01
CA GLY A 199 -4.05 -11.81 1.11
C GLY A 199 -3.35 -10.98 2.17
N TRP A 200 -2.82 -11.66 3.17
CA TRP A 200 -2.21 -10.99 4.31
C TRP A 200 -0.90 -10.27 3.97
N ILE A 201 -0.69 -9.10 4.60
CA ILE A 201 0.58 -8.36 4.64
C ILE A 201 1.13 -8.44 6.07
N GLU A 202 2.34 -8.95 6.24
CA GLU A 202 2.83 -9.36 7.55
C GLU A 202 4.29 -9.00 7.83
N ASP A 203 4.60 -8.76 9.11
CA ASP A 203 5.95 -8.68 9.65
C ASP A 203 6.81 -7.59 8.97
N GLY A 204 6.35 -6.35 9.04
CA GLY A 204 6.92 -5.21 8.32
C GLY A 204 7.54 -4.14 9.21
N VAL A 205 8.58 -3.48 8.70
CA VAL A 205 9.10 -2.23 9.27
C VAL A 205 9.11 -1.14 8.20
N ILE A 206 8.57 0.02 8.52
CA ILE A 206 8.66 1.24 7.71
C ILE A 206 9.35 2.27 8.59
N GLU A 207 10.54 2.73 8.21
CA GLU A 207 11.33 3.58 9.09
C GLU A 207 12.15 4.69 8.42
N ASP A 208 12.38 5.77 9.17
CA ASP A 208 13.11 6.96 8.71
C ASP A 208 12.57 7.49 7.37
N CYS A 209 11.28 7.81 7.36
CA CYS A 209 10.58 8.28 6.16
C CYS A 209 10.07 9.71 6.34
N TYR A 210 10.30 10.53 5.32
CA TYR A 210 9.90 11.94 5.24
C TYR A 210 8.79 12.11 4.22
N ASP A 211 7.65 12.61 4.68
CA ASP A 211 6.50 12.92 3.84
C ASP A 211 6.37 14.44 3.70
N LEU A 212 6.98 14.92 2.62
CA LEU A 212 7.15 16.33 2.31
C LEU A 212 5.83 16.97 1.91
N ASP A 213 5.75 18.28 2.12
CA ASP A 213 4.57 19.07 1.75
C ASP A 213 4.32 19.03 0.23
N GLN A 214 3.04 18.98 -0.13
CA GLN A 214 2.54 19.00 -1.49
C GLN A 214 1.29 19.91 -1.55
N PRO A 215 1.13 20.75 -2.59
CA PRO A 215 0.05 21.75 -2.61
C PRO A 215 -1.37 21.20 -2.44
N ALA A 216 -1.58 19.95 -2.85
CA ALA A 216 -2.82 19.22 -2.65
C ALA A 216 -2.50 17.73 -2.47
N THR A 217 -3.38 17.02 -1.77
CA THR A 217 -3.27 15.58 -1.53
C THR A 217 -4.67 15.01 -1.39
N THR A 218 -4.85 13.77 -1.85
CA THR A 218 -6.01 12.95 -1.49
C THR A 218 -5.60 11.74 -0.66
N GLY A 219 -4.33 11.36 -0.71
CA GLY A 219 -3.80 10.22 0.02
C GLY A 219 -3.44 10.52 1.47
N PHE A 220 -3.17 9.45 2.18
CA PHE A 220 -2.65 9.38 3.54
C PHE A 220 -1.11 9.35 3.49
N PHE A 221 -0.43 9.31 4.63
CA PHE A 221 0.97 8.85 4.65
C PHE A 221 1.04 7.36 4.37
N CYS A 222 0.19 6.58 5.07
CA CYS A 222 0.06 5.16 4.83
C CYS A 222 -1.40 4.71 4.88
N ARG A 223 -1.84 4.04 3.82
CA ARG A 223 -3.12 3.33 3.76
C ARG A 223 -2.93 1.85 4.04
N LEU A 224 -3.85 1.26 4.79
CA LEU A 224 -3.92 -0.18 5.06
C LEU A 224 -5.31 -0.68 4.66
N LEU A 225 -5.42 -1.40 3.54
CA LEU A 225 -6.71 -1.93 3.07
C LEU A 225 -6.89 -3.39 3.42
N SER A 226 -7.99 -3.69 4.11
CA SER A 226 -8.41 -5.05 4.44
C SER A 226 -9.70 -5.43 3.71
N GLY A 227 -10.02 -6.73 3.68
CA GLY A 227 -11.25 -7.21 3.05
C GLY A 227 -11.55 -8.66 3.35
N ALA A 228 -12.83 -9.04 3.25
CA ALA A 228 -13.29 -10.40 3.40
C ALA A 228 -14.45 -10.72 2.46
N TRP A 229 -14.49 -11.97 2.04
CA TRP A 229 -15.45 -12.48 1.09
C TRP A 229 -15.85 -13.90 1.47
N ARG A 230 -16.67 -14.53 0.64
CA ARG A 230 -17.24 -15.85 0.93
C ARG A 230 -17.15 -16.79 -0.25
N GLU A 231 -17.50 -18.04 0.03
CA GLU A 231 -17.76 -19.02 -1.02
C GLU A 231 -18.95 -18.57 -1.86
N TRP A 232 -18.83 -18.78 -3.17
CA TRP A 232 -19.89 -18.57 -4.14
C TRP A 232 -21.14 -19.39 -3.78
N PHE A 233 -22.30 -18.82 -4.06
CA PHE A 233 -23.57 -19.53 -4.05
C PHE A 233 -24.50 -18.98 -5.13
N ALA A 234 -25.36 -19.84 -5.67
CA ALA A 234 -26.32 -19.44 -6.69
C ALA A 234 -27.27 -18.34 -6.18
N GLY A 235 -27.43 -17.29 -6.97
CA GLY A 235 -28.25 -16.12 -6.64
C GLY A 235 -27.51 -15.02 -5.86
N MET A 236 -26.21 -15.16 -5.59
CA MET A 236 -25.45 -14.13 -4.87
C MET A 236 -25.40 -12.81 -5.65
N LYS A 237 -25.51 -11.70 -4.93
CA LYS A 237 -25.43 -10.34 -5.49
C LYS A 237 -24.01 -9.83 -5.41
N VAL A 238 -23.47 -9.37 -6.54
CA VAL A 238 -22.09 -8.88 -6.62
C VAL A 238 -22.01 -7.58 -7.42
N ARG A 239 -21.01 -6.75 -7.14
CA ARG A 239 -20.70 -5.49 -7.84
C ARG A 239 -19.20 -5.38 -8.08
N ASN A 240 -18.76 -4.32 -8.76
CA ASN A 240 -17.33 -4.09 -9.04
C ASN A 240 -16.44 -4.26 -7.79
N SER A 241 -15.30 -4.92 -7.98
CA SER A 241 -14.29 -5.28 -6.97
C SER A 241 -14.75 -6.24 -5.87
N ASP A 242 -15.98 -6.77 -5.90
CA ASP A 242 -16.32 -7.90 -5.03
C ASP A 242 -15.42 -9.09 -5.35
N LEU A 243 -15.01 -9.78 -4.29
CA LEU A 243 -14.26 -11.03 -4.34
C LEU A 243 -15.18 -12.20 -4.02
N VAL A 244 -14.94 -13.34 -4.66
CA VAL A 244 -15.70 -14.58 -4.44
C VAL A 244 -14.78 -15.79 -4.57
N ALA A 245 -14.82 -16.68 -3.58
CA ALA A 245 -14.12 -17.96 -3.64
C ALA A 245 -15.01 -19.02 -4.31
N HIS A 246 -14.46 -19.81 -5.22
CA HIS A 246 -15.15 -20.98 -5.79
C HIS A 246 -14.15 -22.05 -6.23
N GLY A 247 -14.39 -23.31 -5.88
CA GLY A 247 -13.59 -24.43 -6.39
C GLY A 247 -12.09 -24.35 -6.05
N GLY A 248 -11.74 -23.74 -4.92
CA GLY A 248 -10.35 -23.51 -4.51
C GLY A 248 -9.66 -22.34 -5.23
N ARG A 249 -10.40 -21.53 -5.99
CA ARG A 249 -9.93 -20.33 -6.69
C ARG A 249 -10.59 -19.08 -6.13
N LEU A 250 -9.99 -17.93 -6.44
CA LEU A 250 -10.52 -16.62 -6.12
C LEU A 250 -10.80 -15.83 -7.40
N TYR A 251 -11.96 -15.20 -7.45
CA TYR A 251 -12.41 -14.37 -8.54
C TYR A 251 -12.78 -12.97 -8.05
N SER A 252 -12.63 -11.98 -8.91
CA SER A 252 -13.01 -10.60 -8.66
C SER A 252 -13.93 -10.10 -9.77
N VAL A 253 -14.96 -9.33 -9.45
CA VAL A 253 -15.79 -8.67 -10.47
C VAL A 253 -15.02 -7.48 -11.04
N LYS A 254 -14.79 -7.47 -12.35
CA LYS A 254 -14.15 -6.35 -13.08
C LYS A 254 -15.20 -5.50 -13.82
N GLY A 255 -16.16 -4.99 -13.06
CA GLY A 255 -17.25 -4.15 -13.58
C GLY A 255 -16.90 -2.67 -13.63
N GLU A 256 -17.86 -1.86 -14.07
CA GLU A 256 -17.78 -0.40 -13.98
C GLU A 256 -17.98 0.08 -12.53
N PRO A 257 -17.30 1.15 -12.09
CA PRO A 257 -17.44 1.69 -10.74
C PRO A 257 -18.69 2.59 -10.63
N ASP A 258 -19.88 2.02 -10.85
CA ASP A 258 -21.16 2.75 -10.95
C ASP A 258 -22.26 2.19 -10.04
N PHE A 259 -21.88 1.37 -9.06
CA PHE A 259 -22.76 0.61 -8.16
C PHE A 259 -23.66 -0.44 -8.84
N THR A 260 -23.45 -0.80 -10.11
CA THR A 260 -24.20 -1.88 -10.75
C THR A 260 -24.06 -3.18 -9.97
N GLU A 261 -25.19 -3.72 -9.54
CA GLU A 261 -25.29 -5.03 -8.91
C GLU A 261 -25.77 -6.09 -9.92
N TYR A 262 -25.02 -7.18 -9.99
CA TYR A 262 -25.31 -8.35 -10.79
C TYR A 262 -25.82 -9.49 -9.92
N THR A 263 -26.51 -10.45 -10.55
CA THR A 263 -26.91 -11.69 -9.89
C THR A 263 -26.16 -12.84 -10.53
N SER A 264 -25.31 -13.52 -9.76
CA SER A 264 -24.58 -14.69 -10.25
C SER A 264 -25.42 -15.94 -10.05
N LEU A 265 -25.85 -16.56 -11.14
CA LEU A 265 -26.62 -17.81 -11.17
C LEU A 265 -25.70 -19.01 -11.40
N ASN A 266 -24.60 -18.80 -12.12
CA ASN A 266 -23.57 -19.78 -12.43
C ASN A 266 -22.23 -19.36 -11.82
N PRO A 267 -21.44 -20.29 -11.28
CA PRO A 267 -20.14 -19.96 -10.71
C PRO A 267 -19.11 -19.63 -11.82
N PRO A 268 -18.13 -18.76 -11.53
CA PRO A 268 -16.94 -18.66 -12.37
C PRO A 268 -16.04 -19.89 -12.18
N GLU A 269 -15.51 -20.43 -13.28
CA GLU A 269 -14.70 -21.67 -13.26
C GLU A 269 -13.38 -21.56 -14.06
N HIS A 270 -13.17 -20.48 -14.80
CA HIS A 270 -11.98 -20.29 -15.64
C HIS A 270 -10.70 -20.15 -14.81
N GLU A 271 -9.56 -20.47 -15.43
CA GLU A 271 -8.26 -20.55 -14.76
C GLU A 271 -7.34 -19.35 -15.04
N ASP A 272 -7.73 -18.46 -15.97
CA ASP A 272 -6.97 -17.25 -16.26
C ASP A 272 -7.83 -16.18 -16.97
N GLY A 273 -7.41 -14.92 -16.83
CA GLY A 273 -8.01 -13.79 -17.52
C GLY A 273 -9.39 -13.38 -16.99
N ILE A 274 -10.19 -12.78 -17.86
CA ILE A 274 -11.53 -12.27 -17.55
C ILE A 274 -12.54 -12.98 -18.44
N VAL A 275 -13.55 -13.62 -17.85
CA VAL A 275 -14.62 -14.32 -18.56
C VAL A 275 -15.96 -13.81 -18.07
N ALA A 276 -16.86 -13.51 -19.01
CA ALA A 276 -18.21 -13.07 -18.68
C ALA A 276 -19.13 -14.28 -18.41
N ALA A 277 -19.80 -14.29 -17.27
CA ALA A 277 -20.88 -15.23 -16.94
C ALA A 277 -22.01 -14.47 -16.24
N ASP A 278 -23.28 -14.70 -16.63
CA ASP A 278 -24.45 -13.95 -16.15
C ASP A 278 -24.35 -12.42 -16.32
N GLY A 279 -23.61 -11.97 -17.34
CA GLY A 279 -23.30 -10.55 -17.55
C GLY A 279 -22.23 -9.98 -16.61
N ILE A 280 -21.62 -10.82 -15.77
CA ILE A 280 -20.58 -10.43 -14.80
C ILE A 280 -19.20 -10.68 -15.42
N PRO A 281 -18.35 -9.65 -15.55
CA PRO A 281 -16.96 -9.82 -15.98
C PRO A 281 -16.12 -10.39 -14.82
N TRP A 282 -16.01 -11.71 -14.71
CA TRP A 282 -15.23 -12.37 -13.67
C TRP A 282 -13.76 -12.42 -14.04
N ARG A 283 -12.91 -11.75 -13.25
CA ARG A 283 -11.45 -11.85 -13.31
C ARG A 283 -10.97 -13.02 -12.44
N PHE A 284 -10.18 -13.93 -13.00
CA PHE A 284 -9.42 -14.89 -12.20
C PHE A 284 -8.29 -14.18 -11.45
N VAL A 285 -8.19 -14.41 -10.13
CA VAL A 285 -7.21 -13.74 -9.27
C VAL A 285 -6.09 -14.70 -8.87
N GLN A 286 -6.40 -15.80 -8.17
CA GLN A 286 -5.39 -16.72 -7.64
C GLN A 286 -5.95 -18.12 -7.39
N GLN A 287 -5.05 -19.12 -7.39
CA GLN A 287 -5.34 -20.53 -7.11
C GLN A 287 -5.32 -20.82 -5.59
N ASP A 288 -5.89 -19.91 -4.80
CA ASP A 288 -6.08 -20.03 -3.35
C ASP A 288 -7.45 -19.41 -3.02
N GLY A 289 -8.40 -20.26 -2.63
CA GLY A 289 -9.75 -19.88 -2.24
C GLY A 289 -9.87 -19.29 -0.83
N ARG A 290 -8.80 -18.66 -0.32
CA ARG A 290 -8.84 -17.85 0.91
C ARG A 290 -10.01 -16.87 0.89
N ARG A 291 -10.45 -16.43 2.06
CA ARG A 291 -11.69 -15.65 2.24
C ARG A 291 -11.48 -14.32 2.95
N ASP A 292 -10.25 -13.99 3.29
CA ASP A 292 -9.90 -12.73 3.92
C ASP A 292 -8.50 -12.26 3.54
N ALA A 293 -8.27 -10.98 3.80
CA ALA A 293 -7.00 -10.31 3.68
C ALA A 293 -6.94 -9.18 4.72
N SER A 294 -5.84 -9.13 5.46
CA SER A 294 -5.58 -8.04 6.40
C SER A 294 -4.08 -7.84 6.64
N ILE A 295 -3.76 -6.92 7.54
CA ILE A 295 -2.40 -6.49 7.83
C ILE A 295 -2.07 -6.80 9.29
N ARG A 296 -0.89 -7.35 9.58
CA ARG A 296 -0.44 -7.52 10.96
C ARG A 296 1.06 -7.38 11.18
N ASN A 297 1.43 -7.07 12.43
CA ASN A 297 2.81 -6.97 12.88
C ASN A 297 3.62 -5.94 12.06
N VAL A 298 3.10 -4.73 11.94
CA VAL A 298 3.77 -3.64 11.21
C VAL A 298 4.21 -2.56 12.18
N HIS A 299 5.48 -2.19 12.09
CA HIS A 299 6.09 -1.14 12.89
C HIS A 299 6.48 0.04 11.99
N PHE A 300 5.88 1.19 12.26
CA PHE A 300 6.28 2.48 11.70
C PHE A 300 7.16 3.19 12.72
N ARG A 301 8.39 3.55 12.35
CA ARG A 301 9.37 4.16 13.26
C ARG A 301 10.05 5.36 12.63
N ASP A 302 10.27 6.45 13.36
CA ASP A 302 11.00 7.62 12.85
C ASP A 302 10.32 8.20 11.58
N ILE A 303 9.04 8.56 11.68
CA ILE A 303 8.25 9.07 10.54
C ILE A 303 8.03 10.57 10.69
N PHE A 304 8.38 11.35 9.66
CA PHE A 304 8.32 12.81 9.66
C PHE A 304 7.23 13.30 8.72
N LEU A 305 6.11 13.74 9.30
CA LEU A 305 4.90 14.16 8.58
C LEU A 305 4.89 15.68 8.40
N ARG A 306 5.24 16.15 7.20
CA ARG A 306 5.31 17.58 6.84
C ARG A 306 4.18 18.02 5.92
N LYS A 307 3.42 17.08 5.35
CA LYS A 307 2.29 17.37 4.47
C LYS A 307 1.01 17.62 5.25
N ARG A 308 0.31 18.69 4.89
CA ARG A 308 -1.00 19.00 5.46
C ARG A 308 -2.06 18.02 4.96
N ARG A 309 -2.85 17.43 5.86
CA ARG A 309 -3.98 16.54 5.54
C ARG A 309 -4.89 16.32 6.74
N GLU A 310 -6.13 15.88 6.49
CA GLU A 310 -7.04 15.49 7.58
C GLU A 310 -6.47 14.31 8.39
N LEU A 311 -5.92 13.29 7.71
CA LEU A 311 -5.58 12.02 8.33
C LEU A 311 -4.24 11.46 7.85
N ALA A 312 -3.33 11.08 8.76
CA ALA A 312 -2.03 10.51 8.38
C ALA A 312 -2.01 9.00 8.12
N PHE A 313 -2.60 8.19 9.00
CA PHE A 313 -2.62 6.73 8.87
C PHE A 313 -4.05 6.23 8.82
N CYS A 314 -4.36 5.38 7.85
CA CYS A 314 -5.74 4.91 7.68
C CYS A 314 -5.83 3.39 7.55
N MET A 315 -6.62 2.77 8.41
CA MET A 315 -6.95 1.34 8.37
C MET A 315 -8.38 1.15 7.87
N LEU A 316 -8.51 0.79 6.60
CA LEU A 316 -9.75 0.94 5.83
C LEU A 316 -10.37 -0.38 5.36
N LEU A 317 -11.69 -0.42 5.51
CA LEU A 317 -12.65 -1.18 4.73
C LEU A 317 -13.39 -0.19 3.82
N GLU A 318 -13.30 -0.40 2.52
CA GLU A 318 -13.93 0.44 1.51
C GLU A 318 -15.37 0.02 1.22
N PHE A 319 -16.26 1.01 1.14
CA PHE A 319 -17.67 0.84 0.80
C PHE A 319 -18.14 2.02 -0.05
N ASN A 320 -17.74 1.97 -1.33
CA ASN A 320 -18.03 3.00 -2.32
C ASN A 320 -18.23 2.35 -3.71
N GLN A 321 -18.28 3.16 -4.77
CA GLN A 321 -18.50 2.65 -6.13
C GLN A 321 -17.31 1.87 -6.70
N TYR A 322 -16.11 2.10 -6.17
CA TYR A 322 -14.88 1.45 -6.59
C TYR A 322 -14.64 0.12 -5.88
N ALA A 323 -15.10 -0.04 -4.63
CA ALA A 323 -14.96 -1.29 -3.88
C ALA A 323 -16.01 -1.53 -2.80
N ARG A 324 -16.18 -2.83 -2.50
CA ARG A 324 -16.80 -3.35 -1.29
C ARG A 324 -15.81 -4.32 -0.63
N SER A 325 -15.07 -3.83 0.36
CA SER A 325 -14.04 -4.61 1.06
C SER A 325 -14.60 -5.86 1.73
N VAL A 326 -15.83 -5.79 2.26
CA VAL A 326 -16.45 -6.91 2.98
C VAL A 326 -17.76 -7.28 2.32
N TYR A 327 -17.87 -8.53 1.86
CA TYR A 327 -19.12 -9.03 1.34
C TYR A 327 -20.22 -9.07 2.44
N PRO A 328 -21.49 -8.74 2.15
CA PRO A 328 -22.55 -8.74 3.15
C PRO A 328 -22.70 -10.06 3.91
N GLY A 329 -22.85 -9.97 5.23
CA GLY A 329 -22.96 -11.14 6.13
C GLY A 329 -21.65 -11.90 6.32
N VAL A 330 -20.51 -11.32 5.93
CA VAL A 330 -19.18 -11.85 6.25
C VAL A 330 -18.58 -11.03 7.39
N LYS A 331 -17.88 -11.73 8.29
CA LYS A 331 -17.11 -11.10 9.36
C LYS A 331 -15.91 -10.37 8.78
N ALA A 332 -15.79 -9.08 9.06
CA ALA A 332 -14.62 -8.29 8.67
C ALA A 332 -13.35 -8.82 9.37
N PRO A 333 -12.20 -8.87 8.68
CA PRO A 333 -10.95 -9.24 9.31
C PRO A 333 -10.41 -8.07 10.12
N ALA A 334 -9.53 -8.35 11.07
CA ALA A 334 -8.94 -7.33 11.92
C ALA A 334 -7.49 -7.04 11.53
N VAL A 335 -7.12 -5.76 11.54
CA VAL A 335 -5.72 -5.34 11.52
C VAL A 335 -5.12 -5.55 12.92
N GLU A 336 -3.93 -6.13 13.02
CA GLU A 336 -3.35 -6.55 14.30
C GLU A 336 -1.93 -6.03 14.53
N ASN A 337 -1.61 -5.70 15.78
CA ASN A 337 -0.24 -5.36 16.20
C ASN A 337 0.42 -4.25 15.36
N ILE A 338 -0.23 -3.09 15.30
CA ILE A 338 0.33 -1.89 14.67
C ILE A 338 1.05 -1.07 15.72
N THR A 339 2.31 -0.73 15.45
CA THR A 339 3.11 0.15 16.30
C THR A 339 3.54 1.38 15.51
N LEU A 340 3.27 2.55 16.07
CA LEU A 340 3.73 3.85 15.61
C LEU A 340 4.72 4.36 16.67
N GLU A 341 6.00 4.40 16.36
CA GLU A 341 7.06 4.86 17.27
C GLU A 341 7.78 6.08 16.68
N ASN A 342 8.05 7.08 17.52
CA ASN A 342 8.75 8.29 17.10
C ASN A 342 8.18 8.93 15.84
N ILE A 343 6.85 9.10 15.82
CA ILE A 343 6.17 9.86 14.77
C ILE A 343 6.26 11.34 15.11
N SER A 344 6.78 12.14 14.18
CA SER A 344 6.88 13.59 14.29
C SER A 344 5.89 14.25 13.35
N VAL A 345 4.85 14.88 13.89
CA VAL A 345 3.94 15.74 13.13
C VAL A 345 4.49 17.16 13.12
N GLU A 346 4.96 17.61 11.96
CA GLU A 346 5.56 18.94 11.79
C GLU A 346 4.58 19.97 11.20
N ALA A 347 3.57 19.54 10.44
CA ALA A 347 2.56 20.46 9.89
C ALA A 347 1.17 19.81 9.68
N GLY A 348 0.11 20.52 10.08
CA GLY A 348 -1.24 20.44 9.51
C GLY A 348 -1.88 19.06 9.34
N VAL A 349 -1.61 18.12 10.25
CA VAL A 349 -2.33 16.85 10.35
C VAL A 349 -3.40 16.98 11.43
N GLU A 350 -4.67 16.72 11.12
CA GLU A 350 -5.75 16.81 12.12
C GLU A 350 -5.82 15.55 12.99
N TRP A 351 -5.87 14.38 12.35
CA TRP A 351 -5.89 13.07 12.97
C TRP A 351 -4.62 12.29 12.65
N LEU A 352 -3.99 11.70 13.66
CA LEU A 352 -2.87 10.79 13.39
C LEU A 352 -3.37 9.52 12.73
N LEU A 353 -4.36 8.84 13.33
CA LEU A 353 -4.83 7.54 12.86
C LEU A 353 -6.35 7.42 12.90
N GLU A 354 -6.91 6.81 11.86
CA GLU A 354 -8.28 6.35 11.82
C GLU A 354 -8.36 4.88 11.45
N SER A 355 -9.35 4.20 12.02
CA SER A 355 -9.72 2.85 11.64
C SER A 355 -11.21 2.63 11.62
N ASN A 356 -11.78 2.41 10.43
CA ASN A 356 -13.10 1.80 10.27
C ASN A 356 -13.02 0.26 10.17
N THR A 357 -11.80 -0.27 10.00
CA THR A 357 -11.52 -1.71 10.07
C THR A 357 -11.52 -2.15 11.54
N PRO A 358 -11.96 -3.37 11.86
CA PRO A 358 -11.68 -3.91 13.17
C PRO A 358 -10.18 -3.95 13.45
N CYS A 359 -9.79 -3.65 14.68
CA CYS A 359 -8.38 -3.56 15.05
C CYS A 359 -8.14 -4.23 16.40
N GLY A 360 -7.07 -5.03 16.48
CA GLY A 360 -6.63 -5.67 17.71
C GLY A 360 -5.89 -4.71 18.64
N ASN A 361 -4.67 -4.34 18.27
CA ASN A 361 -3.77 -3.58 19.13
C ASN A 361 -3.06 -2.48 18.34
N ILE A 362 -3.12 -1.26 18.88
CA ILE A 362 -2.42 -0.07 18.38
C ILE A 362 -1.52 0.43 19.50
N ARG A 363 -0.24 0.62 19.21
CA ARG A 363 0.72 1.25 20.13
C ARG A 363 1.25 2.52 19.48
N ILE A 364 1.19 3.62 20.21
CA ILE A 364 1.74 4.91 19.81
C ILE A 364 2.78 5.27 20.87
N LEU A 365 4.04 5.32 20.49
CA LEU A 365 5.19 5.37 21.38
C LEU A 365 6.08 6.56 21.04
N ASN A 366 6.58 7.27 22.04
CA ASN A 366 7.65 8.25 21.91
C ASN A 366 7.42 9.29 20.80
N SER A 367 6.17 9.69 20.57
CA SER A 367 5.76 10.45 19.38
C SER A 367 5.27 11.86 19.72
N ARG A 368 5.45 12.79 18.79
CA ARG A 368 4.83 14.12 18.84
C ARG A 368 3.52 14.09 18.05
N LEU A 369 2.40 14.12 18.77
CA LEU A 369 1.08 13.86 18.20
C LEU A 369 0.42 15.13 17.65
N PRO A 370 -0.57 15.01 16.74
CA PRO A 370 -1.47 16.12 16.44
C PRO A 370 -2.50 16.31 17.57
N ALA A 371 -3.38 17.30 17.42
CA ALA A 371 -4.45 17.55 18.39
C ALA A 371 -5.41 16.35 18.56
N ARG A 372 -5.53 15.47 17.57
CA ARG A 372 -6.41 14.30 17.63
C ARG A 372 -5.66 13.02 17.29
N ALA A 373 -5.51 12.12 18.26
CA ALA A 373 -4.66 10.94 18.09
C ALA A 373 -5.35 9.81 17.32
N VAL A 374 -6.43 9.22 17.85
CA VAL A 374 -7.06 8.03 17.25
C VAL A 374 -8.57 8.18 17.08
N ARG A 375 -9.07 7.89 15.87
CA ARG A 375 -10.49 7.77 15.55
C ARG A 375 -10.83 6.31 15.20
N LEU A 376 -11.73 5.69 15.96
CA LEU A 376 -12.28 4.36 15.65
C LEU A 376 -13.72 4.52 15.18
N SER A 377 -13.90 4.50 13.86
CA SER A 377 -15.19 4.67 13.20
C SER A 377 -15.92 3.34 12.99
N GLU A 378 -17.23 3.38 12.82
CA GLU A 378 -18.02 2.21 12.43
C GLU A 378 -17.76 1.79 10.98
N SER A 379 -17.71 0.48 10.73
CA SER A 379 -17.77 -0.04 9.36
C SER A 379 -19.18 0.15 8.80
N ARG A 380 -19.29 0.52 7.52
CA ARG A 380 -20.59 0.73 6.88
C ARG A 380 -21.34 -0.57 6.58
N GLU A 381 -20.61 -1.64 6.29
CA GLU A 381 -21.16 -2.99 6.07
C GLU A 381 -20.25 -4.05 6.72
N GLY A 382 -20.71 -5.30 6.71
CA GLY A 382 -20.04 -6.44 7.35
C GLY A 382 -20.60 -6.74 8.74
N GLU A 383 -20.41 -7.98 9.20
CA GLU A 383 -20.75 -8.31 10.59
C GLU A 383 -19.72 -7.67 11.52
N PRO A 384 -20.16 -6.97 12.60
CA PRO A 384 -19.23 -6.45 13.60
C PRO A 384 -18.39 -7.60 14.13
N ASP A 385 -17.06 -7.46 14.13
CA ASP A 385 -16.21 -8.55 14.57
C ASP A 385 -16.30 -8.81 16.09
N GLY A 386 -16.91 -7.86 16.82
CA GLY A 386 -17.07 -7.83 18.27
C GLY A 386 -15.78 -7.61 19.04
N LYS A 387 -14.66 -7.42 18.33
CA LYS A 387 -13.33 -7.33 18.89
C LYS A 387 -13.14 -5.95 19.50
N ARG A 388 -12.54 -5.97 20.68
CA ARG A 388 -12.16 -4.77 21.39
C ARG A 388 -10.78 -4.32 20.91
N THR A 389 -10.67 -3.08 20.47
CA THR A 389 -9.38 -2.47 20.12
C THR A 389 -8.65 -2.03 21.38
N SER A 390 -7.40 -2.46 21.55
CA SER A 390 -6.53 -2.02 22.65
C SER A 390 -5.57 -0.94 22.15
N VAL A 391 -5.65 0.26 22.71
CA VAL A 391 -4.81 1.40 22.37
C VAL A 391 -3.87 1.71 23.54
N LEU A 392 -2.58 1.74 23.27
CA LEU A 392 -1.54 2.25 24.17
C LEU A 392 -0.97 3.53 23.58
N ILE A 393 -0.96 4.62 24.35
CA ILE A 393 -0.23 5.85 24.03
C ILE A 393 0.80 6.05 25.13
N SER A 394 2.10 6.09 24.80
CA SER A 394 3.13 6.20 25.82
C SER A 394 4.33 7.02 25.38
N GLY A 395 4.92 7.81 26.30
CA GLY A 395 6.07 8.65 25.97
C GLY A 395 5.76 9.76 24.98
N CYS A 396 4.49 10.14 24.81
CA CYS A 396 4.08 11.05 23.74
C CYS A 396 3.91 12.49 24.23
N ASP A 397 4.23 13.43 23.34
CA ASP A 397 4.03 14.87 23.53
C ASP A 397 2.78 15.34 22.79
N PHE A 398 1.96 16.15 23.46
CA PHE A 398 0.77 16.77 22.87
C PHE A 398 0.96 18.30 22.73
N PRO A 399 1.20 18.82 21.52
CA PRO A 399 1.48 20.24 21.28
C PRO A 399 0.24 21.15 21.31
N ALA A 400 -0.93 20.60 21.60
CA ALA A 400 -2.17 21.35 21.65
C ALA A 400 -2.62 21.58 23.10
N SER A 401 -3.30 22.70 23.36
CA SER A 401 -3.92 23.08 24.65
C SER A 401 -5.13 22.21 25.06
N GLY A 402 -5.32 21.08 24.37
CA GLY A 402 -6.44 20.17 24.44
C GLY A 402 -6.55 19.39 23.14
N GLY A 403 -7.56 18.53 23.02
CA GLY A 403 -7.70 17.70 21.82
C GLY A 403 -8.47 16.43 22.08
N THR A 404 -8.24 15.40 21.28
CA THR A 404 -8.88 14.10 21.43
C THR A 404 -7.83 12.99 21.50
N LEU A 405 -7.87 12.17 22.57
CA LEU A 405 -7.02 10.98 22.66
C LEU A 405 -7.58 9.82 21.84
N LEU A 406 -8.87 9.56 22.02
CA LEU A 406 -9.55 8.47 21.35
C LEU A 406 -11.04 8.80 21.17
N ALA A 407 -11.43 8.98 19.92
CA ALA A 407 -12.82 8.97 19.51
C ALA A 407 -13.23 7.55 19.12
N CYS A 408 -14.38 7.10 19.60
CA CYS A 408 -14.88 5.76 19.36
C CYS A 408 -16.39 5.81 19.08
N SER A 409 -16.79 5.26 17.94
CA SER A 409 -18.19 5.11 17.58
C SER A 409 -18.94 4.20 18.55
N ARG A 410 -20.27 4.34 18.58
CA ARG A 410 -21.14 3.67 19.56
C ARG A 410 -21.04 2.15 19.48
N ASN A 411 -20.90 1.60 18.27
CA ASN A 411 -20.82 0.16 18.04
C ASN A 411 -19.37 -0.38 18.06
N ARG A 412 -18.38 0.48 18.33
CA ARG A 412 -16.98 0.08 18.53
C ARG A 412 -16.67 -0.05 20.02
N ARG A 413 -15.77 -0.96 20.38
CA ARG A 413 -15.29 -1.14 21.75
C ARG A 413 -13.79 -0.91 21.81
N ALA A 414 -13.34 -0.12 22.77
CA ALA A 414 -11.91 0.15 22.94
C ALA A 414 -11.44 0.12 24.40
N ALA A 415 -10.18 -0.28 24.59
CA ALA A 415 -9.39 -0.02 25.78
C ALA A 415 -8.39 1.11 25.49
N LEU A 416 -8.21 2.02 26.43
CA LEU A 416 -7.14 3.00 26.36
C LEU A 416 -6.26 2.92 27.60
N GLN A 417 -4.94 2.92 27.39
CA GLN A 417 -3.94 3.22 28.40
C GLN A 417 -3.05 4.36 27.91
N VAL A 418 -2.87 5.37 28.75
CA VAL A 418 -1.92 6.48 28.51
C VAL A 418 -0.92 6.52 29.65
N ALA A 419 0.38 6.45 29.32
CA ALA A 419 1.43 6.35 30.33
C ALA A 419 2.67 7.17 29.95
N ALA A 420 3.24 7.92 30.90
CA ALA A 420 4.44 8.72 30.70
C ALA A 420 4.35 9.70 29.50
N SER A 421 3.16 10.26 29.27
CA SER A 421 2.92 11.24 28.20
C SER A 421 2.67 12.62 28.80
N MET A 422 3.06 13.67 28.10
CA MET A 422 3.06 15.04 28.62
C MET A 422 2.34 15.99 27.65
N PRO A 423 1.32 16.73 28.09
CA PRO A 423 0.82 17.86 27.31
C PRO A 423 1.80 19.05 27.40
N GLU A 424 1.94 19.82 26.32
CA GLU A 424 2.75 21.06 26.34
C GLU A 424 2.18 22.07 27.35
N GLU A 425 0.85 22.10 27.55
CA GLU A 425 0.18 22.94 28.55
C GLU A 425 -0.35 22.14 29.75
N ASN A 426 0.04 22.51 30.96
CA ASN A 426 -0.43 21.86 32.20
C ASN A 426 -1.95 21.94 32.42
N SER A 427 -2.63 22.92 31.82
CA SER A 427 -4.08 23.09 31.89
C SER A 427 -4.86 22.31 30.83
N ALA A 428 -4.17 21.62 29.91
CA ALA A 428 -4.82 20.92 28.81
C ALA A 428 -5.72 19.79 29.34
N VAL A 429 -6.93 19.70 28.78
CA VAL A 429 -7.88 18.62 29.03
C VAL A 429 -8.23 17.97 27.70
N PHE A 430 -8.04 16.67 27.61
CA PHE A 430 -8.29 15.92 26.38
C PHE A 430 -9.62 15.19 26.40
N GLU A 431 -10.25 15.11 25.25
CA GLU A 431 -11.50 14.40 25.06
C GLU A 431 -11.27 12.91 24.85
N LEU A 432 -12.19 12.14 25.44
CA LEU A 432 -12.24 10.70 25.33
C LEU A 432 -13.70 10.27 25.21
N SER A 433 -14.03 9.46 24.21
CA SER A 433 -15.40 8.93 24.10
C SER A 433 -15.81 8.16 25.37
N GLU A 434 -17.04 8.35 25.81
CA GLU A 434 -17.58 7.71 27.02
C GLU A 434 -17.57 6.18 26.96
N THR A 435 -17.66 5.61 25.74
CA THR A 435 -17.66 4.17 25.47
C THR A 435 -16.28 3.51 25.62
N VAL A 436 -15.21 4.30 25.76
CA VAL A 436 -13.86 3.78 25.94
C VAL A 436 -13.66 3.34 27.39
N ASP A 437 -13.25 2.09 27.59
CA ASP A 437 -12.80 1.61 28.90
C ASP A 437 -11.35 2.04 29.12
N LEU A 438 -11.20 3.13 29.90
CA LEU A 438 -9.93 3.76 30.25
C LEU A 438 -9.28 2.99 31.40
N LYS A 439 -8.12 2.38 31.13
CA LYS A 439 -7.38 1.57 32.10
C LYS A 439 -6.53 2.41 33.04
N SER A 440 -5.81 3.37 32.49
CA SER A 440 -5.01 4.36 33.21
C SER A 440 -4.72 5.53 32.27
N CYS A 441 -4.49 6.71 32.86
CA CYS A 441 -4.21 7.92 32.12
C CYS A 441 -3.49 8.92 33.01
N ASP A 442 -2.25 9.24 32.65
CA ASP A 442 -1.43 10.22 33.39
C ASP A 442 -1.77 11.68 33.03
N ILE A 443 -2.67 11.89 32.06
CA ILE A 443 -3.10 13.22 31.59
C ILE A 443 -4.59 13.48 31.88
N PRO A 444 -5.00 14.75 32.14
CA PRO A 444 -6.40 15.09 32.38
C PRO A 444 -7.31 14.78 31.20
N VAL A 445 -8.45 14.13 31.44
CA VAL A 445 -9.42 13.78 30.41
C VAL A 445 -10.85 14.17 30.78
N ARG A 446 -11.62 14.57 29.76
CA ARG A 446 -13.07 14.77 29.83
C ARG A 446 -13.76 13.71 28.97
N ARG A 447 -14.83 13.11 29.51
CA ARG A 447 -15.67 12.18 28.76
C ARG A 447 -16.64 12.94 27.87
N THR A 448 -16.71 12.57 26.60
CA THR A 448 -17.63 13.15 25.62
C THR A 448 -18.55 12.05 25.07
N PRO A 449 -19.85 12.32 24.86
CA PRO A 449 -20.77 11.34 24.30
C PRO A 449 -20.29 10.74 22.97
N ALA A 450 -20.50 9.44 22.78
CA ALA A 450 -20.08 8.76 21.56
C ALA A 450 -20.81 9.30 20.31
N GLY A 451 -20.05 9.54 19.24
CA GLY A 451 -20.52 10.12 17.97
C GLY A 451 -20.57 11.65 17.93
N MET A 452 -20.29 12.37 19.03
CA MET A 452 -20.13 13.84 18.98
C MET A 452 -18.72 14.26 18.54
N ILE A 453 -17.69 13.46 18.87
CA ILE A 453 -16.30 13.75 18.51
C ILE A 453 -16.02 13.44 17.02
N GLU A 454 -16.88 12.67 16.37
CA GLU A 454 -16.73 12.24 14.97
C GLU A 454 -17.13 13.28 13.93
N ARG A 455 -17.91 14.30 14.33
CA ARG A 455 -18.61 15.21 13.42
C ARG A 455 -17.94 16.58 13.23
N VAL A 456 -16.65 16.71 13.55
CA VAL A 456 -15.93 17.99 13.37
C VAL A 456 -14.84 17.86 12.34
#